data_AF-C4WUP6-F1
#
_entry.id   AF-C4WUP6-F1
#
_cell.length_a   1.000
_cell.length_b   1.000
_cell.length_c   1.000
_cell.angle_alpha   90.00
_cell.angle_beta   90.00
_cell.angle_gamma   90.00
#
_symmetry.space_group_name_H-M   'P 1'
#
loop_
_entity.id
_entity.type
_entity.pdbx_description
1 polymer ?
#
loop_
_entity_poly.entity_id
_entity_poly.type
_entity_poly.pdbx_seq_one_letter_code
_entity_poly.pdbx_strand_id
1 'polypeptide(L)'
;MSGGYDRAITVFSPDGHLLQVEYAQEAVRKGCTAIGVLGKDCVVLGVEKKSIAMLQEERTVRKICPLDSHIVMAFAGLTADARVIINRAQMECQSQYLTLGETVTTEYITRFVASIKQKYTQSNGRRPFGISCLIAGFNNNGTPHLFQTEPSGIYYEWKANATGRNSKLVKEFLQDNYNDEAVSTEQGTIKLAVRALLEVVQSGQKNIELVVLKNNEKMKMLDPASLEEMVNVIEAEKEALEKEKNKQKDKQ
;
A
#
# COMPACT_ATOMS: atom_id res chain seq x y z
N MET A 1 -12.85 -34.47 -6.27
CA MET A 1 -13.18 -34.30 -4.84
C MET A 1 -12.93 -32.85 -4.38
N SER A 2 -13.49 -31.81 -5.03
CA SER A 2 -13.17 -30.40 -4.68
C SER A 2 -14.18 -29.72 -3.75
N GLY A 3 -15.42 -30.21 -3.62
CA GLY A 3 -16.49 -29.48 -2.93
C GLY A 3 -16.52 -29.58 -1.39
N GLY A 4 -15.74 -30.48 -0.78
CA GLY A 4 -15.77 -30.71 0.68
C GLY A 4 -14.92 -29.72 1.47
N TYR A 5 -13.70 -29.45 0.99
CA TYR A 5 -12.73 -28.58 1.67
C TYR A 5 -13.01 -27.09 1.50
N ASP A 6 -13.81 -26.72 0.51
CA ASP A 6 -14.20 -25.33 0.25
C ASP A 6 -15.23 -24.80 1.27
N ARG A 7 -16.00 -25.70 1.92
CA ARG A 7 -17.04 -25.31 2.90
C ARG A 7 -16.52 -25.10 4.31
N ALA A 8 -15.39 -25.71 4.66
CA ALA A 8 -14.84 -25.65 6.00
C ALA A 8 -13.71 -24.62 6.06
N ILE A 9 -13.85 -23.62 6.93
CA ILE A 9 -13.07 -22.38 6.84
C ILE A 9 -11.58 -22.59 7.13
N THR A 10 -11.24 -23.50 8.04
CA THR A 10 -9.88 -23.73 8.53
C THR A 10 -9.43 -25.16 8.28
N VAL A 11 -9.63 -25.65 7.05
CA VAL A 11 -9.25 -27.01 6.65
C VAL A 11 -8.24 -26.96 5.52
N PHE A 12 -7.22 -27.82 5.62
CA PHE A 12 -6.20 -27.98 4.60
C PHE A 12 -6.74 -28.79 3.42
N SER A 13 -6.34 -28.42 2.22
CA SER A 13 -6.51 -29.25 1.04
C SER A 13 -5.63 -30.51 1.15
N PRO A 14 -5.88 -31.57 0.35
CA PRO A 14 -5.01 -32.74 0.29
C PRO A 14 -3.54 -32.41 -0.05
N ASP A 15 -3.31 -31.31 -0.78
CA ASP A 15 -1.99 -30.83 -1.17
C ASP A 15 -1.33 -29.92 -0.11
N GLY A 16 -1.99 -29.69 1.04
CA GLY A 16 -1.48 -28.87 2.14
C GLY A 16 -1.77 -27.37 2.03
N HIS A 17 -2.64 -26.96 1.09
CA HIS A 17 -3.01 -25.56 0.88
C HIS A 17 -4.19 -25.12 1.77
N LEU A 18 -4.22 -23.84 2.13
CA LEU A 18 -5.37 -23.21 2.78
C LEU A 18 -6.16 -22.38 1.76
N LEU A 19 -7.15 -23.02 1.13
CA LEU A 19 -7.93 -22.42 0.03
C LEU A 19 -8.60 -21.09 0.41
N GLN A 20 -9.09 -20.95 1.65
CA GLN A 20 -9.71 -19.71 2.11
C GLN A 20 -8.73 -18.52 2.17
N VAL A 21 -7.46 -18.79 2.43
CA VAL A 21 -6.41 -17.75 2.40
C VAL A 21 -6.08 -17.39 0.95
N GLU A 22 -6.03 -18.36 0.05
CA GLU A 22 -5.82 -18.12 -1.38
C GLU A 22 -6.98 -17.29 -1.98
N TYR A 23 -8.23 -17.58 -1.60
CA TYR A 23 -9.37 -16.76 -2.01
C TYR A 23 -9.32 -15.34 -1.43
N ALA A 24 -8.83 -15.17 -0.20
CA ALA A 24 -8.62 -13.85 0.36
C ALA A 24 -7.54 -13.07 -0.40
N GLN A 25 -6.47 -13.74 -0.86
CA GLN A 25 -5.46 -13.13 -1.74
C GLN A 25 -6.04 -12.75 -3.11
N GLU A 26 -6.93 -13.58 -3.68
CA GLU A 26 -7.66 -13.22 -4.90
C GLU A 26 -8.56 -11.98 -4.71
N ALA A 27 -9.18 -11.83 -3.54
CA ALA A 27 -9.94 -10.63 -3.22
C ALA A 27 -9.04 -9.37 -3.18
N VAL A 28 -7.81 -9.49 -2.67
CA VAL A 28 -6.81 -8.42 -2.71
C VAL A 28 -6.42 -8.08 -4.14
N ARG A 29 -6.16 -9.08 -5.00
CA ARG A 29 -5.81 -8.89 -6.42
C ARG A 29 -6.89 -8.14 -7.21
N LYS A 30 -8.14 -8.18 -6.77
CA LYS A 30 -9.26 -7.41 -7.35
C LYS A 30 -9.40 -5.99 -6.79
N GLY A 31 -8.72 -5.67 -5.69
CA GLY A 31 -8.72 -4.34 -5.08
C GLY A 31 -7.91 -3.32 -5.88
N CYS A 32 -8.18 -2.02 -5.69
CA CYS A 32 -7.36 -0.97 -6.33
C CYS A 32 -5.90 -1.05 -5.87
N THR A 33 -5.00 -0.64 -6.75
CA THR A 33 -3.56 -0.69 -6.49
C THR A 33 -3.17 0.27 -5.38
N ALA A 34 -2.30 -0.18 -4.48
CA ALA A 34 -1.65 0.65 -3.48
C ALA A 34 -0.14 0.43 -3.57
N ILE A 35 0.64 1.50 -3.43
CA ILE A 35 2.09 1.50 -3.52
C ILE A 35 2.69 2.16 -2.29
N GLY A 36 3.91 1.75 -1.96
CA GLY A 36 4.74 2.37 -0.95
C GLY A 36 6.16 2.48 -1.47
N VAL A 37 6.77 3.65 -1.29
CA VAL A 37 8.17 3.92 -1.64
C VAL A 37 8.86 4.54 -0.43
N LEU A 38 9.93 3.91 0.01
CA LEU A 38 10.82 4.42 1.05
C LEU A 38 11.81 5.40 0.42
N GLY A 39 11.82 6.63 0.90
CA GLY A 39 12.87 7.60 0.62
C GLY A 39 13.90 7.64 1.74
N LYS A 40 14.90 8.50 1.59
CA LYS A 40 15.92 8.72 2.64
C LYS A 40 15.32 9.36 3.89
N ASP A 41 14.56 10.44 3.70
CA ASP A 41 14.00 11.26 4.79
C ASP A 41 12.45 11.30 4.77
N CYS A 42 11.82 10.56 3.86
CA CYS A 42 10.37 10.50 3.71
C CYS A 42 9.89 9.08 3.37
N VAL A 43 8.61 8.80 3.59
CA VAL A 43 7.95 7.62 3.05
C VAL A 43 6.67 8.05 2.35
N VAL A 44 6.46 7.53 1.15
CA VAL A 44 5.33 7.89 0.29
C VAL A 44 4.42 6.70 0.14
N LEU A 45 3.14 6.88 0.48
CA LEU A 45 2.08 5.92 0.17
C LEU A 45 1.18 6.50 -0.91
N GLY A 46 0.98 5.74 -1.97
CA GLY A 46 0.11 6.10 -3.08
C GLY A 46 -0.98 5.07 -3.26
N VAL A 47 -2.20 5.50 -3.56
CA VAL A 47 -3.32 4.62 -3.86
C VAL A 47 -4.01 5.04 -5.13
N GLU A 48 -4.39 4.04 -5.91
CA GLU A 48 -5.32 4.22 -7.00
C GLU A 48 -6.73 4.42 -6.43
N LYS A 49 -7.28 5.58 -6.74
CA LYS A 49 -8.65 5.97 -6.43
C LYS A 49 -9.55 5.63 -7.61
N LYS A 50 -10.66 4.94 -7.32
CA LYS A 50 -11.71 4.75 -8.33
C LYS A 50 -12.44 6.08 -8.53
N SER A 51 -12.77 6.38 -9.78
CA SER A 51 -13.64 7.51 -10.11
C SER A 51 -14.91 7.43 -9.26
N ILE A 52 -15.16 8.52 -8.53
CA ILE A 52 -16.28 8.65 -7.61
C ILE A 52 -17.45 9.21 -8.42
N ALA A 53 -18.66 8.71 -8.17
CA ALA A 53 -19.85 9.26 -8.81
C ALA A 53 -20.04 10.74 -8.42
N MET A 54 -20.54 11.58 -9.32
CA MET A 54 -20.69 13.03 -9.07
C MET A 54 -21.54 13.38 -7.83
N LEU A 55 -22.44 12.48 -7.42
CA LEU A 55 -23.28 12.63 -6.23
C LEU A 55 -22.65 12.06 -4.95
N GLN A 56 -21.49 11.41 -5.05
CA GLN A 56 -20.83 10.78 -3.92
C GLN A 56 -19.79 11.72 -3.31
N GLU A 57 -19.86 11.86 -1.99
CA GLU A 57 -18.97 12.70 -1.22
C GLU A 57 -17.55 12.09 -1.16
N GLU A 58 -16.58 12.83 -1.68
CA GLU A 58 -15.19 12.41 -1.83
C GLU A 58 -14.52 12.06 -0.50
N ARG A 59 -14.84 12.79 0.58
CA ARG A 59 -14.22 12.58 1.90
C ARG A 59 -14.43 11.18 2.48
N THR A 60 -15.43 10.44 1.97
CA THR A 60 -15.82 9.12 2.49
C THR A 60 -15.01 7.97 1.93
N VAL A 61 -14.36 8.15 0.78
CA VAL A 61 -13.64 7.09 0.06
C VAL A 61 -12.14 7.29 0.24
N ARG A 62 -11.62 6.89 1.41
CA ARG A 62 -10.18 6.94 1.70
C ARG A 62 -9.62 5.53 1.87
N LYS A 63 -8.45 5.30 1.27
CA LYS A 63 -7.68 4.05 1.44
C LYS A 63 -6.41 4.22 2.25
N ILE A 64 -5.98 5.46 2.45
CA ILE A 64 -4.86 5.79 3.33
C ILE A 64 -5.46 6.33 4.63
N CYS A 65 -5.09 5.72 5.75
CA CYS A 65 -5.59 6.09 7.07
C CYS A 65 -4.43 6.18 8.07
N PRO A 66 -4.42 7.19 8.95
CA PRO A 66 -3.46 7.26 10.04
C PRO A 66 -3.79 6.18 11.09
N LEU A 67 -2.77 5.47 11.55
CA LEU A 67 -2.86 4.60 12.73
C LEU A 67 -2.42 5.33 13.99
N ASP A 68 -1.41 6.18 13.86
CA ASP A 68 -0.91 7.08 14.91
C ASP A 68 -0.32 8.34 14.24
N SER A 69 0.23 9.28 15.02
CA SER A 69 0.81 10.52 14.48
C SER A 69 1.92 10.29 13.44
N HIS A 70 2.70 9.22 13.62
CA HIS A 70 3.90 8.87 12.85
C HIS A 70 3.74 7.58 12.05
N ILE A 71 2.54 6.99 11.99
CA ILE A 71 2.27 5.74 11.28
C ILE A 71 1.00 5.88 10.45
N VAL A 72 1.13 5.56 9.17
CA VAL A 72 0.04 5.54 8.20
C VAL A 72 -0.11 4.14 7.60
N MET A 73 -1.33 3.81 7.20
CA MET A 73 -1.64 2.55 6.55
C MET A 73 -2.44 2.78 5.26
N ALA A 74 -1.97 2.20 4.16
CA ALA A 74 -2.75 2.00 2.95
C ALA A 74 -3.19 0.54 2.85
N PHE A 75 -4.30 0.25 2.16
CA PHE A 75 -4.75 -1.13 1.96
C PHE A 75 -5.35 -1.38 0.58
N ALA A 76 -5.27 -2.64 0.16
CA ALA A 76 -5.99 -3.18 -0.99
C ALA A 76 -6.87 -4.37 -0.56
N GLY A 77 -8.04 -4.50 -1.19
CA GLY A 77 -9.04 -5.52 -0.85
C GLY A 77 -10.35 -4.93 -0.33
N LEU A 78 -11.00 -5.63 0.60
CA LEU A 78 -12.31 -5.27 1.15
C LEU A 78 -12.23 -4.09 2.14
N THR A 79 -12.91 -2.98 1.84
CA THR A 79 -12.93 -1.78 2.71
C THR A 79 -13.53 -2.03 4.09
N ALA A 80 -14.54 -2.89 4.19
CA ALA A 80 -15.18 -3.23 5.47
C ALA A 80 -14.21 -3.96 6.42
N ASP A 81 -13.44 -4.90 5.88
CA ASP A 81 -12.40 -5.63 6.60
C ASP A 81 -11.28 -4.68 7.05
N ALA A 82 -10.87 -3.76 6.17
CA ALA A 82 -9.86 -2.74 6.49
C ALA A 82 -10.27 -1.85 7.67
N ARG A 83 -11.52 -1.39 7.70
CA ARG A 83 -12.03 -0.57 8.81
C ARG A 83 -11.89 -1.26 10.18
N VAL A 84 -12.14 -2.57 10.24
CA VAL A 84 -11.99 -3.34 11.49
C VAL A 84 -10.53 -3.39 11.93
N ILE A 85 -9.61 -3.62 11.00
CA ILE A 85 -8.18 -3.66 11.28
C ILE A 85 -7.64 -2.29 11.69
N ILE A 86 -8.05 -1.21 10.99
CA ILE A 86 -7.66 0.17 11.32
C ILE A 86 -8.06 0.51 12.75
N ASN A 87 -9.33 0.29 13.12
CA ASN A 87 -9.82 0.62 14.45
C ASN A 87 -9.07 -0.15 15.54
N ARG A 88 -8.79 -1.44 15.32
CA ARG A 88 -8.01 -2.26 16.28
C ARG A 88 -6.57 -1.78 16.39
N ALA A 89 -5.93 -1.45 15.28
CA ALA A 89 -4.58 -0.94 15.28
C ALA A 89 -4.48 0.43 15.98
N GLN A 90 -5.42 1.35 15.73
CA GLN A 90 -5.47 2.63 16.43
C GLN A 90 -5.64 2.48 17.94
N MET A 91 -6.53 1.58 18.38
CA MET A 91 -6.69 1.28 19.81
C MET A 91 -5.40 0.69 20.41
N GLU A 92 -4.71 -0.18 19.68
CA GLU A 92 -3.45 -0.77 20.13
C GLU A 92 -2.35 0.29 20.31
N CYS A 93 -2.22 1.23 19.36
CA CYS A 93 -1.26 2.33 19.46
C CYS A 93 -1.45 3.11 20.77
N GLN A 94 -2.70 3.45 21.09
CA GLN A 94 -3.01 4.21 22.31
C GLN A 94 -2.87 3.37 23.58
N SER A 95 -3.23 2.08 23.52
CA SER A 95 -3.07 1.15 24.64
C SER A 95 -1.60 0.97 25.02
N GLN A 96 -0.74 0.80 24.02
CA GLN A 96 0.69 0.65 24.22
C GLN A 96 1.31 1.94 24.78
N TYR A 97 0.91 3.10 24.24
CA TYR A 97 1.35 4.39 24.75
C TYR A 97 0.94 4.60 26.23
N LEU A 98 -0.30 4.25 26.59
CA LEU A 98 -0.76 4.33 27.98
C LEU A 98 0.01 3.40 28.92
N THR A 99 0.38 2.21 28.44
CA THR A 99 1.02 1.17 29.25
C THR A 99 2.51 1.42 29.44
N LEU A 100 3.21 1.82 28.38
CA LEU A 100 4.68 1.94 28.36
C LEU A 100 5.18 3.38 28.36
N GLY A 101 4.32 4.36 28.08
CA GLY A 101 4.73 5.77 27.92
C GLY A 101 5.51 6.06 26.64
N GLU A 102 5.63 5.09 25.73
CA GLU A 102 6.39 5.20 24.48
C GLU A 102 5.48 4.98 23.27
N THR A 103 5.77 5.71 22.19
CA THR A 103 5.12 5.55 20.89
C THR A 103 5.44 4.18 20.28
N VAL A 104 4.46 3.59 19.59
CA VAL A 104 4.64 2.29 18.93
C VAL A 104 5.67 2.37 17.81
N THR A 105 6.47 1.33 17.64
CA THR A 105 7.31 1.17 16.45
C THR A 105 6.47 0.68 15.26
N THR A 106 6.89 1.00 14.04
CA THR A 106 6.21 0.57 12.81
C THR A 106 6.18 -0.97 12.71
N GLU A 107 7.24 -1.64 13.16
CA GLU A 107 7.30 -3.11 13.17
C GLU A 107 6.31 -3.71 14.18
N TYR A 108 6.22 -3.15 15.39
CA TYR A 108 5.33 -3.65 16.43
C TYR A 108 3.87 -3.64 15.98
N ILE A 109 3.39 -2.50 15.46
CA ILE A 109 2.00 -2.40 15.01
C ILE A 109 1.73 -3.29 13.78
N THR A 110 2.73 -3.46 12.90
CA THR A 110 2.66 -4.40 11.77
C THR A 110 2.49 -5.83 12.27
N ARG A 111 3.30 -6.25 13.25
CA ARG A 111 3.22 -7.57 13.88
C ARG A 111 1.86 -7.80 14.53
N PHE A 112 1.33 -6.80 15.25
CA PHE A 112 -0.01 -6.86 15.84
C PHE A 112 -1.10 -7.07 14.77
N VAL A 113 -1.07 -6.30 13.69
CA VAL A 113 -2.01 -6.47 12.56
C VAL A 113 -1.88 -7.86 11.93
N ALA A 114 -0.66 -8.34 11.72
CA ALA A 114 -0.36 -9.66 11.17
C ALA A 114 -0.90 -10.78 12.07
N SER A 115 -0.70 -10.68 13.39
CA SER A 115 -1.23 -11.62 14.39
C SER A 115 -2.76 -11.64 14.41
N ILE A 116 -3.44 -10.49 14.24
CA ILE A 116 -4.90 -10.47 14.11
C ILE A 116 -5.36 -11.24 12.87
N LYS A 117 -4.70 -11.01 11.72
CA LYS A 117 -5.02 -11.71 10.48
C LYS A 117 -4.83 -13.22 10.63
N GLN A 118 -3.68 -13.64 11.15
CA GLN A 118 -3.37 -15.04 11.43
C GLN A 118 -4.38 -15.68 12.38
N LYS A 119 -4.79 -14.99 13.45
CA LYS A 119 -5.76 -15.54 14.41
C LYS A 119 -7.09 -15.89 13.72
N TYR A 120 -7.50 -15.12 12.72
CA TYR A 120 -8.72 -15.37 11.95
C TYR A 120 -8.57 -16.52 10.95
N THR A 121 -7.36 -16.91 10.56
CA THR A 121 -7.13 -18.11 9.73
C THR A 121 -7.12 -19.40 10.54
N GLN A 122 -6.96 -19.31 11.87
CA GLN A 122 -6.90 -20.47 12.78
C GLN A 122 -8.12 -20.58 13.73
N SER A 123 -9.05 -19.62 13.67
CA SER A 123 -10.24 -19.61 14.52
C SER A 123 -11.44 -20.24 13.82
N ASN A 124 -12.12 -21.15 14.51
CA ASN A 124 -13.35 -21.75 14.03
C ASN A 124 -14.44 -20.68 13.79
N GLY A 125 -15.17 -20.81 12.68
CA GLY A 125 -16.30 -19.93 12.35
C GLY A 125 -15.92 -18.51 11.88
N ARG A 126 -14.64 -18.21 11.67
CA ARG A 126 -14.18 -16.91 11.19
C ARG A 126 -13.50 -17.05 9.83
N ARG A 127 -13.94 -16.27 8.84
CA ARG A 127 -13.23 -16.17 7.56
C ARG A 127 -11.97 -15.30 7.71
N PRO A 128 -10.91 -15.55 6.92
CA PRO A 128 -9.76 -14.65 6.82
C PRO A 128 -10.16 -13.23 6.38
N PHE A 129 -9.32 -12.26 6.75
CA PHE A 129 -9.46 -10.89 6.25
C PHE A 129 -9.03 -10.82 4.79
N GLY A 130 -9.88 -10.25 3.93
CA GLY A 130 -9.62 -10.10 2.49
C GLY A 130 -8.85 -8.81 2.16
N ILE A 131 -7.79 -8.50 2.92
CA ILE A 131 -6.99 -7.29 2.73
C ILE A 131 -5.49 -7.54 2.85
N SER A 132 -4.72 -6.82 2.05
CA SER A 132 -3.29 -6.60 2.27
C SER A 132 -3.07 -5.13 2.64
N CYS A 133 -2.16 -4.88 3.56
CA CYS A 133 -1.90 -3.54 4.08
C CYS A 133 -0.45 -3.17 3.83
N LEU A 134 -0.22 -1.94 3.39
CA LEU A 134 1.09 -1.27 3.43
C LEU A 134 1.09 -0.35 4.65
N ILE A 135 1.97 -0.61 5.59
CA ILE A 135 2.10 0.16 6.83
C ILE A 135 3.44 0.89 6.75
N ALA A 136 3.38 2.21 6.81
CA ALA A 136 4.56 3.06 6.71
C ALA A 136 4.63 4.00 7.92
N GLY A 137 5.83 4.23 8.43
CA GLY A 137 6.00 5.08 9.60
C GLY A 137 7.45 5.33 9.95
N PHE A 138 7.66 6.23 10.90
CA PHE A 138 8.98 6.57 11.44
C PHE A 138 9.13 6.03 12.85
N ASN A 139 10.24 5.35 13.14
CA ASN A 139 10.57 5.01 14.52
C ASN A 139 11.17 6.23 15.24
N ASN A 140 11.32 6.16 16.58
CA ASN A 140 11.81 7.27 17.40
C ASN A 140 13.24 7.73 17.05
N ASN A 141 14.02 6.89 16.40
CA ASN A 141 15.35 7.20 15.85
C ASN A 141 15.29 7.97 14.51
N GLY A 142 14.10 8.22 13.97
CA GLY A 142 13.89 8.89 12.69
C GLY A 142 14.06 8.01 11.46
N THR A 143 14.21 6.68 11.61
CA THR A 143 14.32 5.80 10.44
C THR A 143 12.94 5.52 9.85
N PRO A 144 12.74 5.74 8.54
CA PRO A 144 11.51 5.38 7.88
C PRO A 144 11.44 3.87 7.68
N HIS A 145 10.25 3.31 7.82
CA HIS A 145 9.99 1.89 7.58
C HIS A 145 8.75 1.71 6.72
N LEU A 146 8.76 0.70 5.87
CA LEU A 146 7.63 0.29 5.04
C LEU A 146 7.45 -1.22 5.16
N PHE A 147 6.32 -1.63 5.71
CA PHE A 147 5.94 -3.03 5.86
C PHE A 147 4.74 -3.38 5.00
N GLN A 148 4.67 -4.63 4.58
CA GLN A 148 3.49 -5.22 3.97
C GLN A 148 2.97 -6.36 4.85
N THR A 149 1.65 -6.42 5.08
CA THR A 149 0.98 -7.59 5.66
C THR A 149 0.05 -8.25 4.64
N GLU A 150 0.00 -9.57 4.64
CA GLU A 150 -0.88 -10.36 3.75
C GLU A 150 -2.05 -11.01 4.52
N PRO A 151 -3.13 -11.44 3.83
CA PRO A 151 -4.26 -12.16 4.44
C PRO A 151 -3.87 -13.38 5.28
N SER A 152 -2.75 -14.03 4.96
CA SER A 152 -2.20 -15.18 5.71
C SER A 152 -1.70 -14.80 7.10
N GLY A 153 -1.47 -13.51 7.37
CA GLY A 153 -0.87 -13.02 8.60
C GLY A 153 0.66 -13.04 8.61
N ILE A 154 1.30 -13.20 7.45
CA ILE A 154 2.74 -12.93 7.30
C ILE A 154 2.96 -11.43 7.05
N TYR A 155 4.15 -10.95 7.41
CA TYR A 155 4.58 -9.59 7.12
C TYR A 155 6.05 -9.54 6.73
N TYR A 156 6.41 -8.55 5.90
CA TYR A 156 7.79 -8.31 5.45
C TYR A 156 8.05 -6.81 5.37
N GLU A 157 9.31 -6.43 5.55
CA GLU A 157 9.80 -5.07 5.32
C GLU A 157 10.25 -4.89 3.87
N TRP A 158 10.01 -3.71 3.29
CA TRP A 158 10.28 -3.41 1.90
C TRP A 158 10.91 -2.03 1.72
N LYS A 159 11.78 -1.90 0.72
CA LYS A 159 12.25 -0.58 0.24
C LYS A 159 11.21 0.11 -0.64
N ALA A 160 10.58 -0.66 -1.53
CA ALA A 160 9.42 -0.24 -2.29
C ALA A 160 8.55 -1.46 -2.54
N ASN A 161 7.24 -1.28 -2.56
CA ASN A 161 6.31 -2.39 -2.77
C ASN A 161 4.96 -1.92 -3.32
N ALA A 162 4.23 -2.85 -3.92
CA ALA A 162 2.88 -2.63 -4.42
C ALA A 162 1.95 -3.79 -4.05
N THR A 163 0.67 -3.49 -3.83
CA THR A 163 -0.39 -4.48 -3.59
C THR A 163 -1.66 -4.08 -4.33
N GLY A 164 -2.61 -5.00 -4.44
CA GLY A 164 -3.83 -4.82 -5.25
C GLY A 164 -3.69 -5.27 -6.70
N ARG A 165 -4.62 -4.81 -7.55
CA ARG A 165 -4.66 -5.13 -8.98
C ARG A 165 -3.39 -4.68 -9.69
N ASN A 166 -2.96 -5.47 -10.67
CA ASN A 166 -1.77 -5.17 -11.49
C ASN A 166 -0.48 -4.89 -10.70
N SER A 167 -0.42 -5.27 -9.42
CA SER A 167 0.74 -5.01 -8.55
C SER A 167 2.02 -5.66 -9.07
N LYS A 168 1.93 -6.75 -9.86
CA LYS A 168 3.09 -7.39 -10.50
C LYS A 168 3.82 -6.42 -11.45
N LEU A 169 3.09 -5.74 -12.33
CA LEU A 169 3.66 -4.76 -13.27
C LEU A 169 4.32 -3.60 -12.53
N VAL A 170 3.68 -3.11 -11.46
CA VAL A 170 4.22 -2.02 -10.65
C VAL A 170 5.48 -2.46 -9.90
N LYS A 171 5.54 -3.69 -9.40
CA LYS A 171 6.73 -4.23 -8.75
C LYS A 171 7.90 -4.35 -9.73
N GLU A 172 7.66 -4.83 -10.94
CA GLU A 172 8.67 -4.89 -12.00
C GLU A 172 9.20 -3.48 -12.35
N PHE A 173 8.29 -2.50 -12.52
CA PHE A 173 8.68 -1.10 -12.72
C PHE A 173 9.54 -0.55 -11.55
N LEU A 174 9.13 -0.80 -10.31
CA LEU A 174 9.86 -0.35 -9.12
C LEU A 174 11.23 -1.03 -9.01
N GLN A 175 11.36 -2.30 -9.40
CA GLN A 175 12.66 -2.98 -9.42
C GLN A 175 13.66 -2.30 -10.36
N ASP A 176 13.20 -1.86 -11.53
CA ASP A 176 14.07 -1.23 -12.53
C ASP A 176 14.39 0.24 -12.22
N ASN A 177 13.50 0.95 -11.53
CA ASN A 177 13.60 2.41 -11.34
C ASN A 177 13.95 2.84 -9.91
N TYR A 178 13.90 1.94 -8.92
CA TYR A 178 14.28 2.25 -7.55
C TYR A 178 15.81 2.20 -7.38
N ASN A 179 16.41 3.35 -7.04
CA ASN A 179 17.81 3.45 -6.65
C ASN A 179 18.00 4.64 -5.70
N ASP A 180 19.16 4.69 -5.02
CA ASP A 180 19.44 5.69 -3.99
C ASP A 180 19.43 7.13 -4.52
N GLU A 181 19.74 7.34 -5.81
CA GLU A 181 19.67 8.65 -6.46
C GLU A 181 18.21 9.08 -6.68
N ALA A 182 17.37 8.17 -7.17
CA ALA A 182 15.95 8.42 -7.44
C ALA A 182 15.16 8.75 -6.17
N VAL A 183 15.54 8.17 -5.03
CA VAL A 183 14.87 8.39 -3.73
C VAL A 183 15.66 9.27 -2.75
N SER A 184 16.70 9.95 -3.26
CA SER A 184 17.58 10.82 -2.48
C SER A 184 16.86 12.04 -1.91
N THR A 185 15.82 12.53 -2.61
CA THR A 185 15.01 13.68 -2.23
C THR A 185 13.55 13.31 -2.15
N GLU A 186 12.79 14.04 -1.32
CA GLU A 186 11.33 13.89 -1.23
C GLU A 186 10.65 13.96 -2.60
N GLN A 187 11.00 14.97 -3.41
CA GLN A 187 10.41 15.15 -4.74
C GLN A 187 10.76 13.98 -5.67
N GLY A 188 11.97 13.44 -5.59
CA GLY A 188 12.36 12.22 -6.32
C GLY A 188 11.54 11.01 -5.90
N THR A 189 11.34 10.80 -4.59
CA THR A 189 10.52 9.71 -4.05
C THR A 189 9.06 9.84 -4.48
N ILE A 190 8.47 11.04 -4.41
CA ILE A 190 7.11 11.31 -4.87
C ILE A 190 7.00 11.05 -6.37
N LYS A 191 7.93 11.57 -7.18
CA LYS A 191 7.96 11.37 -8.63
C LYS A 191 8.04 9.89 -9.00
N LEU A 192 8.87 9.10 -8.30
CA LEU A 192 8.94 7.65 -8.51
C LEU A 192 7.61 6.96 -8.20
N ALA A 193 6.97 7.34 -7.08
CA ALA A 193 5.66 6.81 -6.70
C ALA A 193 4.57 7.16 -7.75
N VAL A 194 4.52 8.40 -8.22
CA VAL A 194 3.57 8.83 -9.27
C VAL A 194 3.83 8.06 -10.57
N ARG A 195 5.09 7.95 -11.01
CA ARG A 195 5.45 7.18 -12.21
C ARG A 195 4.98 5.73 -12.11
N ALA A 196 5.20 5.09 -10.96
CA ALA A 196 4.80 3.71 -10.73
C ALA A 196 3.28 3.51 -10.77
N LEU A 197 2.49 4.48 -10.27
CA LEU A 197 1.02 4.43 -10.37
C LEU A 197 0.52 4.68 -11.80
N LEU A 198 1.18 5.56 -12.57
CA LEU A 198 0.80 5.83 -13.96
C LEU A 198 0.99 4.63 -14.88
N GLU A 199 1.77 3.61 -14.50
CA GLU A 199 1.84 2.34 -15.24
C GLU A 199 0.51 1.55 -15.23
N VAL A 200 -0.37 1.82 -14.25
CA VAL A 200 -1.64 1.08 -14.10
C VAL A 200 -2.89 1.98 -14.17
N VAL A 201 -2.75 3.28 -13.95
CA VAL A 201 -3.87 4.24 -13.96
C VAL A 201 -4.04 4.87 -15.34
N GLN A 202 -5.17 4.60 -16.00
CA GLN A 202 -5.46 5.06 -17.37
C GLN A 202 -5.89 6.53 -17.51
N SER A 203 -6.34 7.19 -16.43
CA SER A 203 -6.99 8.52 -16.50
C SER A 203 -6.26 9.61 -15.71
N GLY A 204 -4.93 9.54 -15.65
CA GLY A 204 -4.09 10.56 -15.05
C GLY A 204 -4.37 10.85 -13.56
N GLN A 205 -4.02 12.06 -13.14
CA GLN A 205 -4.01 12.54 -11.75
C GLN A 205 -5.30 12.35 -10.94
N LYS A 206 -6.49 12.42 -11.55
CA LYS A 206 -7.79 12.40 -10.84
C LYS A 206 -8.05 11.11 -10.06
N ASN A 207 -7.36 10.04 -10.45
CA ASN A 207 -7.48 8.71 -9.88
C ASN A 207 -6.29 8.34 -8.99
N ILE A 208 -5.47 9.30 -8.58
CA ILE A 208 -4.31 9.07 -7.70
C ILE A 208 -4.51 9.88 -6.41
N GLU A 209 -4.29 9.22 -5.28
CA GLU A 209 -4.20 9.85 -3.96
C GLU A 209 -2.84 9.49 -3.36
N LEU A 210 -2.10 10.50 -2.91
CA LEU A 210 -0.75 10.34 -2.38
C LEU A 210 -0.64 10.99 -1.00
N VAL A 211 0.02 10.29 -0.10
CA VAL A 211 0.39 10.77 1.23
C VAL A 211 1.89 10.71 1.37
N VAL A 212 2.46 11.82 1.80
CA VAL A 212 3.86 11.94 2.17
C VAL A 212 3.93 12.02 3.69
N LEU A 213 4.73 11.15 4.28
CA LEU A 213 5.06 11.17 5.69
C LEU A 213 6.54 11.50 5.85
N LYS A 214 6.85 12.42 6.76
CA LYS A 214 8.21 12.82 7.14
C LYS A 214 8.41 12.63 8.63
N ASN A 215 9.68 12.56 9.03
CA ASN A 215 10.02 12.45 10.44
C ASN A 215 9.48 13.66 11.23
N ASN A 216 8.80 13.39 12.34
CA ASN A 216 8.19 14.40 13.23
C ASN A 216 7.16 15.36 12.59
N GLU A 217 6.68 15.07 11.38
CA GLU A 217 5.60 15.82 10.75
C GLU A 217 4.31 14.98 10.70
N LYS A 218 3.16 15.65 10.79
CA LYS A 218 1.88 15.01 10.53
C LYS A 218 1.81 14.57 9.07
N MET A 219 1.06 13.49 8.81
CA MET A 219 0.78 13.05 7.45
C MET A 219 0.24 14.22 6.60
N LYS A 220 0.79 14.41 5.40
CA LYS A 220 0.34 15.41 4.43
C LYS A 220 -0.18 14.68 3.20
N MET A 221 -1.45 14.90 2.89
CA MET A 221 -2.01 14.54 1.60
C MET A 221 -1.49 15.53 0.56
N LEU A 222 -1.06 15.03 -0.60
CA LEU A 222 -0.60 15.90 -1.66
C LEU A 222 -1.81 16.60 -2.30
N ASP A 223 -1.68 17.91 -2.53
CA ASP A 223 -2.75 18.69 -3.14
C ASP A 223 -2.97 18.27 -4.60
N PRO A 224 -4.23 18.23 -5.08
CA PRO A 224 -4.54 17.84 -6.45
C PRO A 224 -3.80 18.68 -7.50
N ALA A 225 -3.63 20.00 -7.26
CA ALA A 225 -2.92 20.88 -8.18
C ALA A 225 -1.43 20.52 -8.32
N SER A 226 -0.75 20.24 -7.21
CA SER A 226 0.65 19.81 -7.24
C SER A 226 0.82 18.44 -7.90
N LEU A 227 -0.16 17.55 -7.71
CA LEU A 227 -0.20 16.27 -8.39
C LEU A 227 -0.37 16.44 -9.91
N GLU A 228 -1.22 17.37 -10.36
CA GLU A 228 -1.42 17.71 -11.77
C GLU A 228 -0.11 18.12 -12.44
N GLU A 229 0.59 19.06 -11.82
CA GLU A 229 1.87 19.58 -12.32
C GLU A 229 2.89 18.45 -12.45
N MET A 230 3.00 17.57 -11.44
CA MET A 230 3.92 16.43 -11.48
C MET A 230 3.55 15.43 -12.58
N VAL A 231 2.27 15.12 -12.76
CA VAL A 231 1.82 14.19 -13.81
C VAL A 231 2.14 14.76 -15.19
N ASN A 232 1.87 16.05 -15.42
CA ASN A 232 2.17 16.70 -16.70
C ASN A 232 3.67 16.69 -17.02
N VAL A 233 4.52 16.95 -16.02
CA VAL A 233 5.98 16.87 -16.18
C VAL A 233 6.43 15.44 -16.52
N ILE A 234 5.87 14.44 -15.84
CA ILE A 234 6.19 13.02 -16.08
C ILE A 234 5.75 12.57 -17.48
N GLU A 235 4.57 12.96 -17.93
CA GLU A 235 4.07 12.61 -19.27
C GLU A 235 4.94 13.25 -20.35
N ALA A 236 5.32 14.53 -20.20
CA ALA A 236 6.23 15.20 -21.13
C ALA A 236 7.61 14.52 -21.19
N GLU A 237 8.15 14.08 -20.05
CA GLU A 237 9.41 13.32 -20.00
C GLU A 237 9.30 11.95 -20.68
N LYS A 238 8.19 11.23 -20.48
CA LYS A 238 7.94 9.95 -21.15
C LYS A 238 7.89 10.13 -22.67
N GLU A 239 7.16 11.12 -23.16
CA GLU A 239 7.10 11.41 -24.59
C GLU A 239 8.47 11.77 -25.18
N ALA A 240 9.29 12.54 -24.45
CA ALA A 240 10.63 12.89 -24.88
C ALA A 240 11.52 11.64 -25.01
N LEU A 241 11.49 10.75 -24.01
CA LEU A 241 12.22 9.49 -24.01
C LEU A 241 11.77 8.54 -25.14
N GLU A 242 10.48 8.50 -25.44
CA GLU A 242 9.95 7.71 -26.56
C GLU A 242 10.38 8.28 -27.92
N LYS A 243 10.34 9.61 -28.09
CA LYS A 243 10.83 10.30 -29.29
C LYS A 243 12.33 10.05 -29.49
N GLU A 244 13.12 10.01 -28.43
CA GLU A 244 14.56 9.67 -28.51
C GLU A 244 14.80 8.20 -28.86
N LYS A 245 14.08 7.26 -28.23
CA LYS A 245 14.17 5.83 -28.56
C LYS A 245 13.79 5.55 -30.01
N ASN A 246 12.77 6.22 -30.54
CA ASN A 246 12.36 6.08 -31.95
C ASN A 246 13.42 6.66 -32.89
N LYS A 247 13.99 7.84 -32.58
CA LYS A 247 15.11 8.40 -33.36
C LYS A 247 16.38 7.54 -33.36
N GLN A 248 16.62 6.75 -32.31
CA GLN A 248 17.74 5.82 -32.27
C GLN A 248 17.48 4.53 -33.07
N LYS A 249 16.22 4.07 -33.13
CA LYS A 249 15.81 2.93 -33.97
C LYS A 249 15.82 3.28 -35.46
N ASP A 250 15.48 4.50 -35.84
CA ASP A 250 15.50 4.95 -37.25
C ASP A 250 16.93 5.19 -37.79
N LYS A 251 17.95 5.15 -36.92
CA LYS A 251 19.37 5.32 -37.28
C LYS A 251 20.16 4.00 -37.36
N GLN A 252 19.52 2.86 -37.07
CA GLN A 252 20.06 1.51 -37.24
C GLN A 252 19.43 0.85 -38.46
#